data_AF-A0AAV5TDP9-F1
#
_entry.id   AF-A0AAV5TDP9-F1
#
_cell.length_a   1.000
_cell.length_b   1.000
_cell.length_c   1.000
_cell.angle_alpha   90.00
_cell.angle_beta   90.00
_cell.angle_gamma   90.00
#
_symmetry.space_group_name_H-M   'P 1'
#
loop_
_entity.id
_entity.type
_entity.pdbx_description
1 polymer ?
#
loop_
_entity_poly.entity_id
_entity_poly.type
_entity_poly.pdbx_seq_one_letter_code
_entity_poly.pdbx_strand_id
1 'polypeptide(L)'
;EFYNGNFTSFYDILRISMKDSTSLLKNVFDDFDSLPIAHRVTLFKNFYSKFSMVECVYFTMKHFKDDESMYVASIITVADINNMDQWMSDDKNFKNKDAFKSSCQGFSKEYYDLFTPMMKMDVMTDREFYALAVLNYCDVDTLDLPEEVITITQATRAKVFEELQDYYRNALNLHDFSKRLGNLMTMAHGFGEAARLMNKEMQMYSTMFDIYSDDSFFREIFSE
;
A
#
# COMPACT_ATOMS: atom_id res chain seq x y z
N GLU A 1 -8.50 -17.49 12.38
CA GLU A 1 -8.34 -16.68 13.60
C GLU A 1 -7.31 -15.61 13.28
N PHE A 2 -7.59 -14.35 13.59
CA PHE A 2 -6.66 -13.23 13.34
C PHE A 2 -5.78 -13.01 14.56
N TYR A 3 -4.50 -12.74 14.32
CA TYR A 3 -3.53 -12.34 15.33
C TYR A 3 -3.49 -10.82 15.44
N ASN A 4 -3.71 -10.28 16.63
CA ASN A 4 -3.51 -8.86 16.87
C ASN A 4 -2.02 -8.55 16.95
N GLY A 5 -1.51 -7.83 15.96
CA GLY A 5 -0.12 -7.45 15.86
C GLY A 5 0.29 -6.38 16.86
N ASN A 6 1.58 -6.36 17.15
CA ASN A 6 2.29 -5.24 17.75
C ASN A 6 3.27 -4.62 16.73
N PHE A 7 3.91 -3.52 17.10
CA PHE A 7 4.80 -2.80 16.19
C PHE A 7 5.97 -3.64 15.66
N THR A 8 6.56 -4.53 16.47
CA THR A 8 7.63 -5.43 16.00
C THR A 8 7.11 -6.41 14.94
N SER A 9 5.98 -7.05 15.21
CA SER A 9 5.36 -7.97 14.24
C SER A 9 4.97 -7.25 12.95
N PHE A 10 4.50 -6.01 13.03
CA PHE A 10 4.20 -5.18 11.87
C PHE A 10 5.47 -4.89 11.05
N TYR A 11 6.57 -4.55 11.71
CA TYR A 11 7.84 -4.32 11.04
C TYR A 11 8.37 -5.59 10.34
N ASP A 12 8.29 -6.73 11.00
CA ASP A 12 8.68 -8.02 10.42
C ASP A 12 7.82 -8.38 9.19
N ILE A 13 6.50 -8.17 9.30
CA ILE A 13 5.56 -8.36 8.19
C ILE A 13 5.89 -7.42 7.03
N LEU A 14 6.15 -6.15 7.32
CA LEU A 14 6.50 -5.15 6.32
C LEU A 14 7.76 -5.58 5.55
N ARG A 15 8.80 -6.03 6.26
CA ARG A 15 10.04 -6.50 5.64
C ARG A 15 9.84 -7.73 4.76
N ILE A 16 9.02 -8.69 5.19
CA ILE A 16 8.64 -9.85 4.39
C ILE A 16 7.88 -9.40 3.13
N SER A 17 6.88 -8.53 3.31
CA SER A 17 6.04 -7.99 2.24
C SER A 17 6.86 -7.23 1.18
N MET A 18 7.87 -6.45 1.56
CA MET A 18 8.79 -5.81 0.61
C MET A 18 9.52 -6.84 -0.25
N LYS A 19 10.06 -7.88 0.37
CA LYS A 19 10.80 -8.93 -0.33
C LYS A 19 9.89 -9.70 -1.29
N ASP A 20 8.68 -10.02 -0.86
CA ASP A 20 7.71 -10.75 -1.67
C ASP A 20 7.15 -9.88 -2.81
N SER A 21 6.98 -8.59 -2.57
CA SER A 21 6.57 -7.61 -3.59
C SER A 21 7.59 -7.49 -4.73
N THR A 22 8.88 -7.66 -4.45
CA THR A 22 9.91 -7.74 -5.51
C THR A 22 9.70 -8.95 -6.40
N SER A 23 9.34 -10.09 -5.81
CA SER A 23 9.02 -11.32 -6.56
C SER A 23 7.73 -11.16 -7.37
N LEU A 24 6.73 -10.46 -6.83
CA LEU A 24 5.51 -10.11 -7.54
C LEU A 24 5.83 -9.31 -8.82
N LEU A 25 6.62 -8.23 -8.72
CA LEU A 25 6.94 -7.42 -9.89
C LEU A 25 7.64 -8.22 -10.99
N LYS A 26 8.59 -9.09 -10.63
CA LYS A 26 9.30 -9.97 -11.59
C LYS A 26 8.39 -10.96 -12.31
N ASN A 27 7.35 -11.45 -11.63
CA ASN A 27 6.44 -12.44 -12.20
C ASN A 27 5.28 -11.81 -13.00
N VAL A 28 4.97 -10.54 -12.73
CA VAL A 28 3.84 -9.83 -13.35
C VAL A 28 4.29 -8.97 -14.54
N PHE A 29 5.50 -8.42 -14.49
CA PHE A 29 6.01 -7.51 -15.51
C PHE A 29 7.23 -8.12 -16.20
N ASP A 30 7.01 -8.70 -17.38
CA ASP A 30 8.02 -9.44 -18.16
C ASP A 30 9.33 -8.64 -18.36
N ASP A 31 9.22 -7.33 -18.57
CA ASP A 31 10.36 -6.46 -18.83
C ASP A 31 11.09 -6.01 -17.56
N PHE A 32 10.55 -6.26 -16.37
CA PHE A 32 11.09 -5.70 -15.12
C PHE A 32 12.55 -6.08 -14.90
N ASP A 33 12.92 -7.35 -15.12
CA ASP A 33 14.29 -7.83 -14.91
C ASP A 33 15.28 -7.38 -15.98
N SER A 34 14.79 -6.90 -17.14
CA SER A 34 15.61 -6.31 -18.20
C SER A 34 16.06 -4.87 -17.87
N LEU A 35 15.35 -4.19 -16.97
CA LEU A 35 15.62 -2.81 -16.61
C LEU A 35 16.92 -2.68 -15.79
N PRO A 36 17.67 -1.58 -15.98
CA PRO A 36 18.76 -1.20 -15.08
C PRO A 36 18.33 -1.23 -13.62
N ILE A 37 19.23 -1.69 -12.74
CA ILE A 37 18.92 -1.87 -11.31
C ILE A 37 18.41 -0.58 -10.65
N ALA A 38 18.96 0.58 -11.03
CA ALA A 38 18.51 1.87 -10.53
C ALA A 38 17.04 2.15 -10.86
N HIS A 39 16.60 1.87 -12.10
CA HIS A 39 15.20 2.06 -12.49
C HIS A 39 14.27 1.05 -11.80
N ARG A 40 14.71 -0.20 -11.62
CA ARG A 40 13.96 -1.19 -10.83
C ARG A 40 13.76 -0.73 -9.39
N VAL A 41 14.79 -0.18 -8.76
CA VAL A 41 14.70 0.37 -7.39
C VAL A 41 13.72 1.54 -7.36
N THR A 42 13.82 2.50 -8.28
CA THR A 42 12.88 3.63 -8.38
C THR A 42 11.44 3.17 -8.57
N LEU A 43 11.19 2.24 -9.49
CA LEU A 43 9.87 1.66 -9.73
C LEU A 43 9.34 0.91 -8.49
N PHE A 44 10.20 0.13 -7.84
CA PHE A 44 9.83 -0.61 -6.64
C PHE A 44 9.47 0.33 -5.47
N LYS A 45 10.28 1.37 -5.21
CA LYS A 45 9.99 2.38 -4.19
C LYS A 45 8.65 3.07 -4.43
N ASN A 46 8.36 3.42 -5.68
CA ASN A 46 7.09 4.03 -6.07
C ASN A 46 5.89 3.07 -5.93
N PHE A 47 6.08 1.79 -6.27
CA PHE A 47 5.04 0.77 -6.23
C PHE A 47 4.71 0.29 -4.81
N TYR A 48 5.73 -0.06 -4.03
CA TYR A 48 5.55 -0.86 -2.81
C TYR A 48 4.64 -0.18 -1.80
N SER A 49 4.92 1.08 -1.46
CA SER A 49 4.12 1.81 -0.48
C SER A 49 2.67 1.90 -0.96
N LYS A 50 2.40 2.22 -2.23
CA LYS A 50 1.04 2.24 -2.79
C LYS A 50 0.36 0.88 -2.72
N PHE A 51 1.06 -0.18 -3.13
CA PHE A 51 0.55 -1.54 -3.12
C PHE A 51 0.19 -2.02 -1.71
N SER A 52 1.02 -1.74 -0.70
CA SER A 52 0.72 -2.11 0.69
C SER A 52 -0.55 -1.43 1.22
N MET A 53 -0.89 -0.22 0.73
CA MET A 53 -2.14 0.46 1.09
C MET A 53 -3.35 -0.19 0.43
N VAL A 54 -3.23 -0.53 -0.87
CA VAL A 54 -4.27 -1.26 -1.61
C VAL A 54 -4.57 -2.59 -0.91
N GLU A 55 -3.52 -3.34 -0.57
CA GLU A 55 -3.63 -4.63 0.11
C GLU A 55 -4.31 -4.50 1.48
N CYS A 56 -3.84 -3.57 2.31
CA CYS A 56 -4.41 -3.29 3.62
C CYS A 56 -5.90 -2.98 3.53
N VAL A 57 -6.30 -2.06 2.65
CA VAL A 57 -7.72 -1.66 2.51
C VAL A 57 -8.56 -2.77 1.91
N TYR A 58 -8.08 -3.46 0.88
CA TYR A 58 -8.81 -4.57 0.26
C TYR A 58 -9.12 -5.67 1.28
N PHE A 59 -8.13 -6.13 2.05
CA PHE A 59 -8.37 -7.16 3.07
C PHE A 59 -9.19 -6.65 4.25
N THR A 60 -9.01 -5.39 4.65
CA THR A 60 -9.83 -4.76 5.70
C THR A 60 -11.30 -4.71 5.27
N MET A 61 -11.61 -4.27 4.05
CA MET A 61 -12.98 -4.29 3.51
C MET A 61 -13.54 -5.71 3.39
N LYS A 62 -12.70 -6.71 3.13
CA LYS A 62 -13.12 -8.11 2.99
C LYS A 62 -13.48 -8.77 4.32
N HIS A 63 -12.79 -8.40 5.40
CA HIS A 63 -12.89 -9.07 6.71
C HIS A 63 -13.55 -8.22 7.81
N PHE A 64 -13.45 -6.91 7.72
CA PHE A 64 -13.78 -5.94 8.77
C PHE A 64 -14.55 -4.73 8.22
N LYS A 65 -15.36 -4.90 7.18
CA LYS A 65 -16.10 -3.81 6.51
C LYS A 65 -16.88 -2.89 7.47
N ASP A 66 -17.47 -3.48 8.50
CA ASP A 66 -18.33 -2.79 9.47
C ASP A 66 -17.59 -2.43 10.78
N ASP A 67 -16.28 -2.73 10.86
CA ASP A 67 -15.43 -2.44 12.01
C ASP A 67 -14.39 -1.38 11.64
N GLU A 68 -14.71 -0.14 11.99
CA GLU A 68 -13.89 1.04 11.73
C GLU A 68 -12.58 1.06 12.57
N SER A 69 -12.42 0.16 13.55
CA SER A 69 -11.23 0.11 14.41
C SER A 69 -10.14 -0.86 13.94
N MET A 70 -10.50 -1.81 13.06
CA MET A 70 -9.63 -2.92 12.70
C MET A 70 -9.04 -2.75 11.31
N TYR A 71 -7.73 -2.90 11.20
CA TYR A 71 -7.00 -2.91 9.94
C TYR A 71 -6.26 -4.23 9.75
N VAL A 72 -6.21 -4.71 8.51
CA VAL A 72 -5.47 -5.91 8.15
C VAL A 72 -4.07 -5.53 7.70
N ALA A 73 -3.05 -5.93 8.47
CA ALA A 73 -1.64 -5.73 8.14
C ALA A 73 -1.06 -6.89 7.31
N SER A 74 -1.66 -8.09 7.41
CA SER A 74 -1.31 -9.26 6.61
C SER A 74 -2.51 -10.22 6.55
N ILE A 75 -2.43 -11.31 5.78
CA ILE A 75 -3.51 -12.33 5.67
C ILE A 75 -4.04 -12.81 7.04
N ILE A 76 -3.20 -12.83 8.08
CA ILE A 76 -3.57 -13.31 9.42
C ILE A 76 -3.36 -12.28 10.53
N THR A 77 -2.82 -11.10 10.23
CA THR A 77 -2.45 -10.10 11.24
C THR A 77 -3.29 -8.85 11.12
N VAL A 78 -3.80 -8.37 12.24
CA VAL A 78 -4.63 -7.18 12.33
C VAL A 78 -4.07 -6.19 13.34
N ALA A 79 -4.45 -4.92 13.18
CA ALA A 79 -4.13 -3.82 14.08
C ALA A 79 -5.43 -3.13 14.51
N ASP A 80 -5.60 -2.92 15.82
CA ASP A 80 -6.68 -2.12 16.39
C ASP A 80 -6.16 -0.70 16.64
N ILE A 81 -6.68 0.28 15.90
CA ILE A 81 -6.25 1.68 16.02
C ILE A 81 -6.65 2.31 17.35
N ASN A 82 -7.68 1.77 18.02
CA ASN A 82 -8.13 2.24 19.33
C ASN A 82 -7.32 1.61 20.47
N ASN A 83 -6.57 0.54 20.22
CA ASN A 83 -5.77 -0.15 21.22
C ASN A 83 -4.26 0.01 20.99
N MET A 84 -3.81 1.28 21.05
CA MET A 84 -2.40 1.60 20.86
C MET A 84 -1.49 1.01 21.95
N ASP A 85 -2.02 0.72 23.15
CA ASP A 85 -1.23 0.05 24.19
C ASP A 85 -0.85 -1.37 23.81
N GLN A 86 -1.75 -2.10 23.15
CA GLN A 86 -1.44 -3.40 22.56
C GLN A 86 -0.43 -3.28 21.42
N TRP A 87 -0.60 -2.29 20.55
CA TRP A 87 0.34 -2.01 19.45
C TRP A 87 1.77 -1.76 19.97
N MET A 88 1.87 -1.05 21.09
CA MET A 88 3.12 -0.64 21.76
C MET A 88 3.57 -1.61 22.86
N SER A 89 3.07 -2.85 22.85
CA SER A 89 3.37 -3.85 23.89
C SER A 89 4.84 -4.28 23.95
N ASP A 90 5.61 -4.06 22.88
CA ASP A 90 7.05 -4.37 22.83
C ASP A 90 7.92 -3.26 23.41
N ASP A 91 7.91 -3.15 24.73
CA ASP A 91 8.51 -2.04 25.49
C ASP A 91 10.03 -1.83 25.30
N LYS A 92 10.76 -2.83 24.82
CA LYS A 92 12.24 -2.80 24.85
C LYS A 92 12.88 -2.01 23.71
N ASN A 93 12.15 -1.74 22.64
CA ASN A 93 12.70 -1.15 21.41
C ASN A 93 12.54 0.37 21.34
N PHE A 94 11.85 1.01 22.30
CA PHE A 94 11.44 2.41 22.20
C PHE A 94 12.14 3.29 23.25
N LYS A 95 13.12 4.10 22.82
CA LYS A 95 13.81 5.07 23.71
C LYS A 95 12.89 6.21 24.19
N ASN A 96 11.88 6.60 23.38
CA ASN A 96 10.91 7.67 23.65
C ASN A 96 9.46 7.19 23.44
N LYS A 97 9.03 6.19 24.23
CA LYS A 97 7.76 5.47 24.02
C LYS A 97 6.53 6.38 23.89
N ASP A 98 6.36 7.37 24.78
CA ASP A 98 5.15 8.21 24.77
C ASP A 98 5.06 9.08 23.52
N ALA A 99 6.18 9.70 23.12
CA ALA A 99 6.24 10.52 21.91
C ALA A 99 6.02 9.68 20.65
N PHE A 100 6.61 8.48 20.60
CA PHE A 100 6.42 7.55 19.49
C PHE A 100 4.98 7.03 19.42
N LYS A 101 4.37 6.71 20.58
CA LYS A 101 2.96 6.32 20.70
C LYS A 101 2.05 7.43 20.16
N SER A 102 2.29 8.68 20.56
CA SER A 102 1.52 9.82 20.05
C SER A 102 1.67 10.01 18.53
N SER A 103 2.87 9.77 18.00
CA SER A 103 3.11 9.77 16.55
C SER A 103 2.29 8.71 15.83
N CYS A 104 2.38 7.45 16.28
CA CYS A 104 1.61 6.34 15.72
C CYS A 104 0.11 6.63 15.76
N GLN A 105 -0.41 7.18 16.87
CA GLN A 105 -1.82 7.56 16.99
C GLN A 105 -2.23 8.66 16.00
N GLY A 106 -1.38 9.68 15.82
CA GLY A 106 -1.59 10.73 14.83
C GLY A 106 -1.67 10.15 13.42
N PHE A 107 -0.69 9.34 13.06
CA PHE A 107 -0.64 8.66 11.76
C PHE A 107 -1.86 7.75 11.54
N SER A 108 -2.21 6.88 12.50
CA SER A 108 -3.37 6.00 12.40
C SER A 108 -4.67 6.80 12.19
N LYS A 109 -4.78 7.98 12.79
CA LYS A 109 -5.94 8.86 12.59
C LYS A 109 -5.98 9.49 11.21
N GLU A 110 -4.87 10.05 10.72
CA GLU A 110 -4.80 10.60 9.36
C GLU A 110 -5.09 9.53 8.31
N TYR A 111 -4.55 8.33 8.53
CA TYR A 111 -4.81 7.14 7.73
C TYR A 111 -6.30 6.77 7.73
N TYR A 112 -6.92 6.75 8.91
CA TYR A 112 -8.34 6.46 9.09
C TYR A 112 -9.23 7.46 8.33
N ASP A 113 -8.95 8.76 8.45
CA ASP A 113 -9.73 9.81 7.80
C ASP A 113 -9.63 9.72 6.27
N LEU A 114 -8.49 9.27 5.75
CA LEU A 114 -8.28 9.04 4.32
C LEU A 114 -9.07 7.83 3.80
N PHE A 115 -9.07 6.70 4.51
CA PHE A 115 -9.66 5.45 4.00
C PHE A 115 -11.12 5.23 4.31
N THR A 116 -11.63 5.83 5.39
CA THR A 116 -13.05 5.67 5.76
C THR A 116 -14.01 5.97 4.60
N PRO A 117 -13.82 7.04 3.80
CA PRO A 117 -14.64 7.27 2.62
C PRO A 117 -14.52 6.18 1.56
N MET A 118 -13.33 5.60 1.36
CA MET A 118 -13.08 4.53 0.38
C MET A 118 -13.73 3.20 0.81
N MET A 119 -13.66 2.87 2.09
CA MET A 119 -14.31 1.67 2.65
C MET A 119 -15.84 1.73 2.53
N LYS A 120 -16.40 2.94 2.45
CA LYS A 120 -17.84 3.20 2.23
C LYS A 120 -18.26 3.14 0.75
N MET A 121 -17.31 3.00 -0.19
CA MET A 121 -17.60 2.80 -1.62
C MET A 121 -18.02 1.35 -1.91
N ASP A 122 -18.19 1.03 -3.20
CA ASP A 122 -18.51 -0.30 -3.66
C ASP A 122 -17.42 -1.30 -3.22
N VAL A 123 -17.85 -2.51 -2.82
CA VAL A 123 -16.91 -3.57 -2.46
C VAL A 123 -16.05 -3.92 -3.68
N MET A 124 -14.74 -3.81 -3.49
CA MET A 124 -13.73 -4.14 -4.49
C MET A 124 -13.72 -5.65 -4.75
N THR A 125 -13.78 -6.02 -6.02
CA THR A 125 -13.60 -7.41 -6.47
C THR A 125 -12.13 -7.75 -6.59
N ASP A 126 -11.79 -9.04 -6.57
CA ASP A 126 -10.41 -9.51 -6.72
C ASP A 126 -9.77 -8.99 -8.02
N ARG A 127 -10.55 -8.88 -9.11
CA ARG A 127 -10.05 -8.36 -10.39
C ARG A 127 -9.74 -6.87 -10.34
N GLU A 128 -10.52 -6.09 -9.60
CA GLU A 128 -10.26 -4.67 -9.37
C GLU A 128 -9.06 -4.46 -8.45
N PHE A 129 -8.88 -5.33 -7.45
CA PHE A 129 -7.69 -5.34 -6.60
C PHE A 129 -6.42 -5.53 -7.43
N TYR A 130 -6.38 -6.55 -8.30
CA TYR A 130 -5.23 -6.77 -9.18
C TYR A 130 -5.03 -5.62 -10.17
N ALA A 131 -6.11 -5.07 -10.74
CA ALA A 131 -6.01 -3.93 -11.62
C ALA A 131 -5.42 -2.70 -10.90
N LEU A 132 -5.83 -2.43 -9.66
CA LEU A 132 -5.26 -1.36 -8.85
C LEU A 132 -3.78 -1.58 -8.55
N ALA A 133 -3.35 -2.81 -8.26
CA ALA A 133 -1.93 -3.11 -8.08
C ALA A 133 -1.13 -2.72 -9.33
N VAL A 134 -1.61 -3.10 -10.52
CA VAL A 134 -0.94 -2.75 -11.79
C VAL A 134 -1.01 -1.25 -12.07
N LEU A 135 -2.14 -0.59 -11.83
CA LEU A 135 -2.28 0.86 -12.03
C LEU A 135 -1.33 1.65 -11.14
N ASN A 136 -1.13 1.22 -9.88
CA ASN A 136 -0.14 1.84 -8.97
C ASN A 136 1.30 1.65 -9.44
N TYR A 137 1.63 0.50 -10.03
CA TYR A 137 2.93 0.29 -10.67
C TYR A 137 3.13 1.24 -11.84
N CYS A 138 2.10 1.43 -12.66
CA CYS A 138 2.16 2.31 -13.83
C CYS A 138 2.10 3.79 -13.49
N ASP A 139 1.85 4.19 -12.24
CA ASP A 139 1.80 5.59 -11.81
C ASP A 139 3.21 6.18 -11.63
N VAL A 140 3.86 6.46 -12.76
CA VAL A 140 5.28 6.85 -12.85
C VAL A 140 5.50 8.27 -13.37
N ASP A 141 4.43 9.06 -13.55
CA ASP A 141 4.47 10.34 -14.27
C ASP A 141 5.35 11.42 -13.59
N THR A 142 5.70 11.22 -12.32
CA THR A 142 6.57 12.12 -11.53
C THR A 142 8.01 11.59 -11.37
N LEU A 143 8.33 10.42 -11.91
CA LEU A 143 9.62 9.76 -11.74
C LEU A 143 10.59 10.12 -12.86
N ASP A 144 11.87 10.26 -12.52
CA ASP A 144 12.95 10.40 -13.50
C ASP A 144 13.30 9.02 -14.08
N LEU A 145 12.54 8.62 -15.10
CA LEU A 145 12.68 7.34 -15.81
C LEU A 145 12.88 7.56 -17.31
N PRO A 146 13.56 6.64 -18.01
CA PRO A 146 13.69 6.69 -19.46
C PRO A 146 12.33 6.68 -20.16
N GLU A 147 12.23 7.37 -21.29
CA GLU A 147 11.01 7.45 -22.11
C GLU A 147 10.48 6.07 -22.51
N GLU A 148 11.36 5.09 -22.73
CA GLU A 148 10.99 3.70 -23.02
C GLU A 148 10.19 3.07 -21.87
N VAL A 149 10.63 3.26 -20.62
CA VAL A 149 9.94 2.73 -19.42
C VAL A 149 8.59 3.42 -19.24
N ILE A 150 8.54 4.73 -19.43
CA ILE A 150 7.29 5.51 -19.39
C ILE A 150 6.31 5.00 -20.46
N THR A 151 6.79 4.75 -21.68
CA THR A 151 5.96 4.24 -22.78
C THR A 151 5.39 2.86 -22.45
N ILE A 152 6.19 1.95 -21.90
CA ILE A 152 5.74 0.61 -21.48
C ILE A 152 4.66 0.72 -20.40
N THR A 153 4.90 1.50 -19.35
CA THR A 153 3.94 1.67 -18.25
C THR A 153 2.63 2.32 -18.71
N GLN A 154 2.68 3.28 -19.64
CA GLN A 154 1.49 3.88 -20.25
C GLN A 154 0.70 2.87 -21.09
N ALA A 155 1.39 2.04 -21.90
CA ALA A 155 0.75 0.98 -22.67
C ALA A 155 0.09 -0.07 -21.75
N THR A 156 0.77 -0.47 -20.67
CA THR A 156 0.19 -1.35 -19.64
C THR A 156 -1.02 -0.72 -18.97
N ARG A 157 -0.94 0.57 -18.59
CA ARG A 157 -2.06 1.32 -18.00
C ARG A 157 -3.28 1.33 -18.92
N ALA A 158 -3.09 1.61 -20.22
CA ALA A 158 -4.17 1.60 -21.21
C ALA A 158 -4.81 0.22 -21.33
N LYS A 159 -4.00 -0.85 -21.42
CA LYS A 159 -4.49 -2.24 -21.48
C LYS A 159 -5.32 -2.62 -20.25
N VAL A 160 -4.89 -2.24 -19.05
CA VAL A 160 -5.65 -2.49 -17.81
C VAL A 160 -7.02 -1.81 -17.85
N PHE A 161 -7.10 -0.57 -18.36
CA PHE A 161 -8.39 0.11 -18.52
C PHE A 161 -9.31 -0.55 -19.55
N GLU A 162 -8.77 -1.06 -20.65
CA GLU A 162 -9.55 -1.83 -21.63
C GLU A 162 -10.10 -3.11 -21.01
N GLU A 163 -9.25 -3.86 -20.28
CA GLU A 163 -9.66 -5.11 -19.61
C GLU A 163 -10.67 -4.87 -18.47
N LEU A 164 -10.54 -3.78 -17.71
CA LEU A 164 -11.52 -3.41 -16.68
C LEU A 164 -12.89 -3.08 -17.31
N GLN A 165 -12.91 -2.35 -18.42
CA GLN A 165 -14.15 -2.05 -19.13
C GLN A 165 -14.81 -3.32 -19.68
N ASP A 166 -14.03 -4.22 -20.25
CA ASP A 166 -14.50 -5.53 -20.72
C ASP A 166 -15.08 -6.35 -19.57
N TYR A 167 -14.36 -6.43 -18.44
CA TYR A 167 -14.81 -7.10 -17.22
C TYR A 167 -16.13 -6.54 -16.70
N TYR A 168 -16.28 -5.21 -16.63
CA TYR A 168 -17.52 -4.60 -16.17
C TYR A 168 -18.70 -4.87 -17.09
N ARG A 169 -18.50 -4.79 -18.42
CA ARG A 169 -19.58 -5.04 -19.39
C ARG A 169 -19.96 -6.51 -19.46
N ASN A 170 -18.98 -7.40 -19.52
CA ASN A 170 -19.21 -8.80 -19.90
C ASN A 170 -19.30 -9.75 -18.70
N ALA A 171 -18.49 -9.53 -17.66
CA ALA A 171 -18.50 -10.40 -16.48
C ALA A 171 -19.46 -9.91 -15.39
N LEU A 172 -19.51 -8.60 -15.14
CA LEU A 172 -20.43 -8.01 -14.16
C LEU A 172 -21.78 -7.58 -14.76
N ASN A 173 -21.92 -7.62 -16.09
CA ASN A 173 -23.11 -7.22 -16.83
C ASN A 173 -23.60 -5.80 -16.47
N LEU A 174 -22.66 -4.86 -16.31
CA LEU A 174 -22.96 -3.48 -15.97
C LEU A 174 -23.16 -2.66 -17.25
N HIS A 175 -24.36 -2.10 -17.42
CA HIS A 175 -24.66 -1.18 -18.53
C HIS A 175 -24.02 0.20 -18.34
N ASP A 176 -23.99 0.69 -17.10
CA ASP A 176 -23.25 1.90 -16.70
C ASP A 176 -22.30 1.56 -15.55
N PHE A 177 -21.00 1.54 -15.86
CA PHE A 177 -19.93 1.30 -14.90
C PHE A 177 -19.15 2.57 -14.56
N SER A 178 -19.60 3.74 -15.02
CA SER A 178 -18.86 5.00 -14.88
C SER A 178 -18.61 5.36 -13.42
N LYS A 179 -19.62 5.17 -12.55
CA LYS A 179 -19.48 5.38 -11.10
C LYS A 179 -18.46 4.43 -10.49
N ARG A 180 -18.49 3.14 -10.85
CA ARG A 180 -17.59 2.12 -10.30
C ARG A 180 -16.14 2.37 -10.71
N LEU A 181 -15.92 2.71 -11.98
CA LEU A 181 -14.61 3.10 -12.48
C LEU A 181 -14.12 4.41 -11.82
N GLY A 182 -15.00 5.40 -11.65
CA GLY A 182 -14.68 6.65 -10.94
C GLY A 182 -14.30 6.43 -9.47
N ASN A 183 -15.01 5.54 -8.78
CA ASN A 183 -14.67 5.10 -7.42
C ASN A 183 -13.29 4.43 -7.39
N LEU A 184 -13.01 3.52 -8.32
CA LEU A 184 -11.70 2.86 -8.43
C LEU A 184 -10.56 3.86 -8.64
N MET A 185 -10.77 4.87 -9.48
CA MET A 185 -9.78 5.93 -9.70
C MET A 185 -9.59 6.83 -8.48
N THR A 186 -10.67 7.12 -7.75
CA THR A 186 -10.60 7.87 -6.49
C THR A 186 -9.79 7.11 -5.45
N MET A 187 -9.99 5.78 -5.36
CA MET A 187 -9.18 4.92 -4.51
C MET A 187 -7.71 4.91 -4.93
N ALA A 188 -7.41 4.75 -6.23
CA ALA A 188 -6.04 4.77 -6.75
C ALA A 188 -5.28 6.04 -6.34
N HIS A 189 -5.90 7.21 -6.55
CA HIS A 189 -5.33 8.49 -6.10
C HIS A 189 -5.13 8.53 -4.58
N GLY A 190 -6.15 8.10 -3.83
CA GLY A 190 -6.08 8.05 -2.37
C GLY A 190 -4.98 7.15 -1.83
N PHE A 191 -4.73 6.00 -2.47
CA PHE A 191 -3.60 5.13 -2.13
C PHE A 191 -2.25 5.79 -2.40
N GLY A 192 -2.15 6.64 -3.43
CA GLY A 192 -0.97 7.47 -3.68
C GLY A 192 -0.68 8.43 -2.51
N GLU A 193 -1.71 9.13 -2.03
CA GLU A 193 -1.57 10.03 -0.87
C GLU A 193 -1.24 9.26 0.41
N ALA A 194 -1.86 8.11 0.64
CA ALA A 194 -1.58 7.25 1.79
C ALA A 194 -0.14 6.74 1.79
N ALA A 195 0.35 6.33 0.62
CA ALA A 195 1.74 5.89 0.44
C ALA A 195 2.72 7.02 0.78
N ARG A 196 2.40 8.27 0.38
CA ARG A 196 3.21 9.44 0.73
C ARG A 196 3.23 9.70 2.24
N LEU A 197 2.09 9.54 2.92
CA LEU A 197 2.02 9.65 4.38
C LEU A 197 2.83 8.54 5.05
N MET A 198 2.67 7.29 4.61
CA MET A 198 3.43 6.15 5.11
C MET A 198 4.95 6.36 4.96
N ASN A 199 5.41 6.82 3.80
CA ASN A 199 6.83 7.08 3.58
C ASN A 199 7.38 8.12 4.57
N LYS A 200 6.66 9.23 4.77
CA LYS A 200 7.04 10.27 5.75
C LYS A 200 7.08 9.73 7.17
N GLU A 201 6.10 8.93 7.55
CA GLU A 201 6.02 8.36 8.89
C GLU A 201 7.16 7.35 9.14
N MET A 202 7.43 6.45 8.19
CA MET A 202 8.54 5.50 8.27
C MET A 202 9.90 6.18 8.33
N GLN A 203 10.09 7.27 7.57
CA GLN A 203 11.29 8.09 7.66
C GLN A 203 11.42 8.76 9.03
N MET A 204 10.33 9.27 9.60
CA MET A 204 10.31 9.86 10.93
C MET A 204 10.64 8.82 12.02
N TYR A 205 10.12 7.60 11.91
CA TYR A 205 10.45 6.50 12.82
C TYR A 205 11.96 6.22 12.85
N SER A 206 12.58 6.12 11.67
CA SER A 206 14.01 5.88 11.58
C SER A 206 14.85 7.06 12.10
N THR A 207 14.48 8.31 11.78
CA THR A 207 15.32 9.49 12.02
C THR A 207 15.12 10.15 13.39
N MET A 208 13.88 10.23 13.88
CA MET A 208 13.54 10.90 15.14
C MET A 208 13.46 9.95 16.33
N PHE A 209 13.06 8.70 16.08
CA PHE A 209 12.82 7.72 17.13
C PHE A 209 13.86 6.59 17.18
N ASP A 210 14.83 6.59 16.26
CA ASP A 210 15.91 5.60 16.16
C ASP A 210 15.38 4.17 15.98
N ILE A 211 14.19 4.06 15.36
CA ILE A 211 13.49 2.79 15.19
C ILE A 211 13.98 2.13 13.91
N TYR A 212 14.66 0.99 14.08
CA TYR A 212 15.30 0.22 13.00
C TYR A 212 16.22 1.07 12.11
N SER A 213 16.86 2.07 12.73
CA SER A 213 17.81 2.97 12.08
C SER A 213 19.02 2.25 11.51
N ASP A 214 19.30 1.01 11.91
CA ASP A 214 20.36 0.16 11.38
C ASP A 214 19.96 -0.64 10.12
N ASP A 215 18.67 -0.82 9.83
CA ASP A 215 18.22 -1.58 8.65
C ASP A 215 18.37 -0.75 7.36
N SER A 216 19.44 -1.01 6.61
CA SER A 216 19.77 -0.29 5.38
C SER A 216 18.72 -0.45 4.29
N PHE A 217 18.09 -1.62 4.22
CA PHE A 217 17.08 -1.89 3.20
C PHE A 217 15.82 -1.07 3.49
N PHE A 218 15.37 -1.04 4.75
CA PHE A 218 14.25 -0.20 5.17
C PHE A 218 14.49 1.28 4.87
N ARG A 219 15.69 1.80 5.20
CA ARG A 219 16.05 3.20 4.92
C ARG A 219 16.08 3.50 3.42
N GLU A 220 16.58 2.57 2.60
CA GLU A 220 16.62 2.75 1.15
C GLU A 220 15.21 2.85 0.56
N ILE A 221 14.28 1.99 0.99
CA ILE A 221 12.91 2.00 0.49
C ILE A 221 12.16 3.29 0.84
N PHE A 222 12.30 3.78 2.07
CA PHE A 222 11.56 4.96 2.55
C PHE A 222 12.33 6.28 2.46
N SER A 223 13.53 6.27 1.91
CA SER A 223 14.25 7.51 1.56
C SER A 223 13.53 8.24 0.41
N GLU A 224 13.59 9.57 0.41
CA GLU A 224 13.22 10.38 -0.76
C GLU A 224 14.17 10.09 -1.94
#